data_AF-A0A524JS46-F1
#
_entry.id   AF-A0A524JS46-F1
#
_cell.length_a   1.000
_cell.length_b   1.000
_cell.length_c   1.000
_cell.angle_alpha   90.00
_cell.angle_beta   90.00
_cell.angle_gamma   90.00
#
_symmetry.space_group_name_H-M   'P 1'
#
loop_
_entity.id
_entity.type
_entity.pdbx_description
1 polymer ?
#
loop_
_entity_poly.entity_id
_entity_poly.type
_entity_poly.pdbx_seq_one_letter_code
_entity_poly.pdbx_strand_id
1 'polypeptide(L)'
;MIEFELNGTRVEYAGDDKRSLLDFLRGEAGIFSAKDGCSGQGACGACLVELNGRPALACVTLMKKVAAGKLITLEGLPDELRRSLGNAFVEKGAVQCGFCTPGFLMRAKILLQKNPRPSRQDILDSLKLNLCRCTGYVKIVEAIEHAAKVLAGAAGAAVDPNQGIGGRQEKYEAWETAIGRRPFVADLRIPGMVYGALKFCDHARARIKRIDTGKAEKMPGVIRVFTAADIPGERLTGLIVADWPLMVRAGEISRSGADVLAGVAAASEAAARAAVQAIRVEYEILEPLTDMLQAESSPVRVHEKGNLLETCRIRRGGDVDKILAESVYVASGLFRTQLIEHAFLETEASVALPEVGGVRLYSQGQGVYEDRRQVASLLGLPLEKVRVIQVANGGGFGGKEDITTQGHAALFAFLLQKPVRVRLSRPESIRMHPKRHPLLMEYALGCDGQGMLTALRARLIGDTGAYASVGTKVLERAAGHASGAYHVPAADIEAKTVYTNNLPCGAMRGFGVNQVTFAMESCVDMLCEKGGFDRWQFRYDNALCAGRMTATGQVMGADVGVRA
;
A
#
# COMPACT_ATOMS: atom_id res chain seq x y z
N MET A 1 -40.19 6.53 -3.16
CA MET A 1 -39.87 6.14 -1.77
C MET A 1 -39.51 4.67 -1.79
N ILE A 2 -38.37 4.30 -1.21
CA ILE A 2 -37.89 2.91 -1.10
C ILE A 2 -38.02 2.50 0.36
N GLU A 3 -38.82 1.48 0.63
CA GLU A 3 -39.01 0.95 1.98
C GLU A 3 -38.34 -0.42 2.12
N PHE A 4 -37.66 -0.67 3.24
CA PHE A 4 -36.97 -1.93 3.52
C PHE A 4 -36.71 -2.11 5.02
N GLU A 5 -36.30 -3.30 5.43
CA GLU A 5 -35.84 -3.58 6.81
C GLU A 5 -34.30 -3.53 6.84
N LEU A 6 -33.72 -2.69 7.70
CA LEU A 6 -32.29 -2.63 7.99
C LEU A 6 -32.06 -3.05 9.45
N ASN A 7 -31.34 -4.16 9.65
CA ASN A 7 -31.00 -4.67 10.98
C ASN A 7 -32.24 -4.79 11.91
N GLY A 8 -33.39 -5.23 11.37
CA GLY A 8 -34.64 -5.35 12.13
C GLY A 8 -35.47 -4.06 12.27
N THR A 9 -34.98 -2.94 11.75
CA THR A 9 -35.70 -1.65 11.79
C THR A 9 -36.23 -1.29 10.40
N ARG A 10 -37.49 -0.86 10.32
CA ARG A 10 -38.06 -0.35 9.06
C ARG A 10 -37.41 0.99 8.70
N VAL A 11 -36.97 1.12 7.45
CA VAL A 11 -36.34 2.33 6.91
C VAL A 11 -37.09 2.79 5.66
N GLU A 12 -37.35 4.08 5.59
CA GLU A 12 -37.89 4.76 4.42
C GLU A 12 -36.79 5.65 3.83
N TYR A 13 -36.44 5.41 2.56
CA TYR A 13 -35.43 6.18 1.84
C TYR A 13 -36.07 6.91 0.67
N ALA A 14 -35.95 8.24 0.67
CA ALA A 14 -36.50 9.13 -0.35
C ALA A 14 -35.43 9.71 -1.31
N GLY A 15 -34.17 9.26 -1.21
CA GLY A 15 -33.08 9.73 -2.07
C GLY A 15 -33.02 9.04 -3.44
N ASP A 16 -31.89 9.22 -4.13
CA ASP A 16 -31.62 8.64 -5.46
C ASP A 16 -31.65 7.10 -5.43
N ASP A 17 -32.49 6.51 -6.27
CA ASP A 17 -32.69 5.06 -6.39
C ASP A 17 -31.52 4.34 -7.09
N LYS A 18 -30.67 5.09 -7.80
CA LYS A 18 -29.42 4.65 -8.44
C LYS A 18 -28.20 4.83 -7.56
N ARG A 19 -28.34 5.39 -6.35
CA ARG A 19 -27.25 5.44 -5.39
C ARG A 19 -26.83 4.03 -4.98
N SER A 20 -25.54 3.81 -4.73
CA SER A 20 -25.07 2.54 -4.19
C SER A 20 -25.54 2.35 -2.75
N LEU A 21 -25.81 1.11 -2.37
CA LEU A 21 -26.17 0.75 -1.00
C LEU A 21 -25.04 1.09 -0.02
N LEU A 22 -23.78 0.94 -0.45
CA LEU A 22 -22.64 1.29 0.39
C LEU A 22 -22.61 2.79 0.75
N ASP A 23 -22.91 3.67 -0.21
CA ASP A 23 -22.94 5.11 0.04
C ASP A 23 -24.09 5.48 0.99
N PHE A 24 -25.24 4.82 0.89
CA PHE A 24 -26.34 4.99 1.84
C PHE A 24 -25.92 4.51 3.25
N LEU A 25 -25.41 3.28 3.37
CA LEU A 25 -25.01 2.68 4.65
C LEU A 25 -24.00 3.56 5.39
N ARG A 26 -22.94 3.98 4.69
CA ARG A 26 -21.84 4.76 5.29
C ARG A 26 -22.14 6.24 5.43
N GLY A 27 -22.97 6.79 4.53
CA GLY A 27 -23.24 8.23 4.45
C GLY A 27 -24.40 8.68 5.33
N GLU A 28 -25.49 7.90 5.35
CA GLU A 28 -26.74 8.27 6.03
C GLU A 28 -27.03 7.37 7.23
N ALA A 29 -26.86 6.05 7.08
CA ALA A 29 -27.18 5.11 8.17
C ALA A 29 -26.09 5.01 9.25
N GLY A 30 -24.94 5.66 9.06
CA GLY A 30 -23.82 5.61 10.02
C GLY A 30 -23.15 4.24 10.17
N ILE A 31 -23.41 3.30 9.24
CA ILE A 31 -22.87 1.94 9.24
C ILE A 31 -21.56 1.91 8.46
N PHE A 32 -20.44 1.82 9.18
CA PHE A 32 -19.10 1.82 8.60
C PHE A 32 -18.38 0.47 8.73
N SER A 33 -19.01 -0.58 9.27
CA SER A 33 -18.47 -1.95 9.19
C SER A 33 -18.33 -2.42 7.75
N ALA A 34 -19.28 -2.06 6.87
CA ALA A 34 -19.16 -2.25 5.43
C ALA A 34 -18.09 -1.27 4.88
N LYS A 35 -16.95 -1.82 4.44
CA LYS A 35 -15.80 -1.02 4.01
C LYS A 35 -15.76 -0.79 2.51
N ASP A 36 -15.39 0.43 2.10
CA ASP A 36 -15.10 0.75 0.71
C ASP A 36 -13.62 0.49 0.39
N GLY A 37 -13.31 -0.68 -0.17
CA GLY A 37 -11.94 -1.03 -0.54
C GLY A 37 -11.60 -0.81 -2.02
N CYS A 38 -12.44 -1.32 -2.92
CA CYS A 38 -12.21 -1.26 -4.36
C CYS A 38 -12.98 -0.12 -5.06
N SER A 39 -13.46 0.88 -4.31
CA SER A 39 -14.10 2.10 -4.85
C SER A 39 -15.24 1.79 -5.83
N GLY A 40 -16.22 1.00 -5.40
CA GLY A 40 -17.40 0.71 -6.23
C GLY A 40 -17.23 -0.39 -7.28
N GLN A 41 -16.05 -1.02 -7.40
CA GLN A 41 -15.78 -2.00 -8.47
C GLN A 41 -16.32 -3.43 -8.21
N GLY A 42 -16.85 -3.73 -7.01
CA GLY A 42 -17.39 -5.06 -6.70
C GLY A 42 -16.34 -6.19 -6.60
N ALA A 43 -15.06 -5.87 -6.43
CA ALA A 43 -13.97 -6.86 -6.55
C ALA A 43 -13.44 -7.43 -5.21
N CYS A 44 -13.53 -6.69 -4.09
CA CYS A 44 -12.79 -7.04 -2.87
C CYS A 44 -13.58 -7.72 -1.74
N GLY A 45 -14.91 -7.68 -1.77
CA GLY A 45 -15.75 -8.27 -0.71
C GLY A 45 -15.76 -7.53 0.64
N ALA A 46 -15.03 -6.42 0.81
CA ALA A 46 -14.95 -5.71 2.08
C ALA A 46 -16.27 -5.01 2.49
N CYS A 47 -17.16 -4.77 1.52
CA CYS A 47 -18.49 -4.19 1.72
C CYS A 47 -19.60 -5.26 1.78
N LEU A 48 -19.26 -6.51 2.04
CA LEU A 48 -20.23 -7.61 2.03
C LEU A 48 -21.27 -7.42 3.13
N VAL A 49 -22.53 -7.51 2.73
CA VAL A 49 -23.72 -7.52 3.60
C VAL A 49 -24.62 -8.69 3.21
N GLU A 50 -25.65 -8.95 4.00
CA GLU A 50 -26.69 -9.92 3.65
C GLU A 50 -27.97 -9.21 3.21
N LEU A 51 -28.44 -9.54 2.01
CA LEU A 51 -29.72 -9.08 1.48
C LEU A 51 -30.60 -10.30 1.19
N ASN A 52 -31.75 -10.39 1.86
CA ASN A 52 -32.71 -11.50 1.71
C ASN A 52 -32.07 -12.90 1.89
N GLY A 53 -31.21 -13.06 2.91
CA GLY A 53 -30.52 -14.32 3.21
C GLY A 53 -29.40 -14.68 2.22
N ARG A 54 -28.99 -13.75 1.34
CA ARG A 54 -27.95 -13.96 0.34
C ARG A 54 -26.83 -12.92 0.47
N PRO A 55 -25.58 -13.29 0.12
CA PRO A 55 -24.48 -12.34 0.11
C PRO A 55 -24.69 -11.28 -0.98
N ALA A 56 -24.52 -10.01 -0.61
CA ALA A 56 -24.59 -8.88 -1.52
C ALA A 56 -23.40 -7.94 -1.29
N LEU A 57 -22.79 -7.47 -2.38
CA LEU A 57 -21.74 -6.45 -2.32
C LEU A 57 -22.42 -5.08 -2.34
N ALA A 58 -22.39 -4.38 -1.21
CA ALA A 58 -23.11 -3.10 -1.07
C ALA A 58 -22.65 -2.03 -2.08
N CYS A 59 -21.38 -2.07 -2.50
CA CYS A 59 -20.83 -1.06 -3.42
C CYS A 59 -21.41 -1.09 -4.85
N VAL A 60 -21.95 -2.23 -5.28
CA VAL A 60 -22.55 -2.41 -6.63
C VAL A 60 -24.04 -2.72 -6.58
N THR A 61 -24.60 -2.84 -5.37
CA THR A 61 -26.04 -2.98 -5.17
C THR A 61 -26.66 -1.59 -5.12
N LEU A 62 -27.64 -1.32 -5.99
CA LEU A 62 -28.32 -0.02 -6.03
C LEU A 62 -29.48 0.02 -5.03
N MET A 63 -29.82 1.19 -4.50
CA MET A 63 -30.91 1.36 -3.53
C MET A 63 -32.24 0.79 -4.03
N LYS A 64 -32.58 0.96 -5.32
CA LYS A 64 -33.81 0.36 -5.90
C LYS A 64 -33.90 -1.17 -5.79
N LYS A 65 -32.77 -1.87 -5.65
CA LYS A 65 -32.73 -3.34 -5.47
C LYS A 65 -32.96 -3.79 -4.03
N VAL A 66 -33.00 -2.85 -3.08
CA VAL A 66 -33.19 -3.10 -1.64
C VAL A 66 -34.68 -3.02 -1.26
N ALA A 67 -35.52 -2.47 -2.13
CA ALA A 67 -36.95 -2.29 -1.89
C ALA A 67 -37.64 -3.59 -1.44
N ALA A 68 -38.48 -3.48 -0.40
CA ALA A 68 -39.16 -4.58 0.30
C ALA A 68 -38.23 -5.71 0.79
N GLY A 69 -36.92 -5.45 0.86
CA GLY A 69 -35.92 -6.42 1.26
C GLY A 69 -35.57 -6.36 2.74
N LYS A 70 -34.96 -7.43 3.23
CA LYS A 70 -34.34 -7.54 4.55
C LYS A 70 -32.82 -7.46 4.40
N LEU A 71 -32.24 -6.37 4.90
CA LEU A 71 -30.83 -6.07 4.87
C LEU A 71 -30.23 -6.24 6.27
N ILE A 72 -29.22 -7.11 6.38
CA ILE A 72 -28.47 -7.35 7.61
C ILE A 72 -27.00 -6.98 7.37
N THR A 73 -26.50 -6.11 8.22
CA THR A 73 -25.09 -5.70 8.32
C THR A 73 -24.45 -6.34 9.55
N LEU A 74 -23.15 -6.12 9.75
CA LEU A 74 -22.46 -6.67 10.92
C LEU A 74 -23.03 -6.14 12.25
N GLU A 75 -23.50 -4.89 12.25
CA GLU A 75 -24.15 -4.23 13.36
C GLU A 75 -25.51 -4.86 13.72
N GLY A 76 -26.17 -5.52 12.76
CA GLY A 76 -27.46 -6.18 12.94
C GLY A 76 -27.39 -7.66 13.32
N LEU A 77 -26.18 -8.21 13.51
CA LEU A 77 -26.04 -9.59 13.98
C LEU A 77 -26.42 -9.70 15.47
N PRO A 78 -27.05 -10.81 15.91
CA PRO A 78 -27.21 -11.10 17.33
C PRO A 78 -25.88 -11.01 18.07
N ASP A 79 -25.87 -10.44 19.28
CA ASP A 79 -24.65 -10.13 20.01
C ASP A 79 -23.77 -11.36 20.26
N GLU A 80 -24.36 -12.49 20.62
CA GLU A 80 -23.65 -13.75 20.84
C GLU A 80 -22.98 -14.24 19.55
N LEU A 81 -23.69 -14.21 18.43
CA LEU A 81 -23.14 -14.61 17.13
C LEU A 81 -21.98 -13.68 16.72
N ARG A 82 -22.15 -12.37 16.89
CA ARG A 82 -21.11 -11.39 16.60
C ARG A 82 -19.87 -11.62 17.47
N ARG A 83 -20.05 -11.88 18.77
CA ARG A 83 -19.01 -12.28 19.75
C ARG A 83 -18.25 -13.51 19.31
N SER A 84 -18.95 -14.60 19.03
CA SER A 84 -18.33 -15.86 18.62
C SER A 84 -17.53 -15.73 17.33
N LEU A 85 -18.08 -15.05 16.31
CA LEU A 85 -17.39 -14.85 15.04
C LEU A 85 -16.13 -13.98 15.20
N GLY A 86 -16.23 -12.83 15.88
CA GLY A 86 -15.07 -11.95 16.04
C GLY A 86 -13.98 -12.58 16.92
N ASN A 87 -14.33 -13.29 18.00
CA ASN A 87 -13.36 -13.92 18.90
C ASN A 87 -12.60 -15.01 18.16
N ALA A 88 -13.31 -15.82 17.36
CA ALA A 88 -12.64 -16.82 16.53
C ALA A 88 -11.62 -16.21 15.55
N PHE A 89 -11.90 -15.05 14.99
CA PHE A 89 -10.96 -14.33 14.12
C PHE A 89 -9.77 -13.76 14.90
N VAL A 90 -10.00 -13.22 16.10
CA VAL A 90 -8.95 -12.71 16.98
C VAL A 90 -8.02 -13.84 17.43
N GLU A 91 -8.58 -14.91 18.01
CA GLU A 91 -7.85 -16.04 18.56
C GLU A 91 -6.99 -16.78 17.51
N LYS A 92 -7.44 -16.85 16.26
CA LYS A 92 -6.66 -17.46 15.17
C LYS A 92 -5.71 -16.49 14.47
N GLY A 93 -5.61 -15.24 14.94
CA GLY A 93 -4.73 -14.23 14.32
C GLY A 93 -5.18 -13.84 12.92
N ALA A 94 -6.48 -13.96 12.60
CA ALA A 94 -7.05 -13.59 11.31
C ALA A 94 -7.27 -12.07 11.17
N VAL A 95 -6.89 -11.28 12.17
CA VAL A 95 -7.04 -9.82 12.22
C VAL A 95 -5.67 -9.13 12.24
N GLN A 96 -5.17 -8.76 11.05
CA GLN A 96 -3.94 -7.96 10.91
C GLN A 96 -4.25 -6.46 10.83
N CYS A 97 -4.42 -5.91 9.62
CA CYS A 97 -4.90 -4.53 9.44
C CYS A 97 -6.39 -4.40 9.76
N GLY A 98 -7.14 -5.49 9.54
CA GLY A 98 -8.56 -5.60 9.90
C GLY A 98 -9.55 -4.96 8.93
N PHE A 99 -9.09 -4.28 7.89
CA PHE A 99 -9.99 -3.58 6.95
C PHE A 99 -10.97 -4.54 6.24
N CYS A 100 -10.53 -5.75 5.86
CA CYS A 100 -11.40 -6.75 5.25
C CYS A 100 -12.23 -7.56 6.25
N THR A 101 -11.87 -7.55 7.54
CA THR A 101 -12.40 -8.49 8.53
C THR A 101 -13.92 -8.43 8.65
N PRO A 102 -14.58 -7.24 8.71
CA PRO A 102 -16.04 -7.18 8.74
C PRO A 102 -16.73 -7.93 7.59
N GLY A 103 -16.20 -7.80 6.36
CA GLY A 103 -16.70 -8.51 5.20
C GLY A 103 -16.49 -10.03 5.28
N PHE A 104 -15.39 -10.48 5.89
CA PHE A 104 -15.16 -11.90 6.19
C PHE A 104 -16.08 -12.43 7.29
N LEU A 105 -16.39 -11.65 8.33
CA LEU A 105 -17.35 -12.06 9.36
C LEU A 105 -18.75 -12.23 8.77
N MET A 106 -19.19 -11.30 7.91
CA MET A 106 -20.46 -11.44 7.19
C MET A 106 -20.45 -12.66 6.26
N ARG A 107 -19.32 -12.95 5.60
CA ARG A 107 -19.18 -14.15 4.76
C ARG A 107 -19.31 -15.43 5.59
N ALA A 108 -18.61 -15.49 6.72
CA ALA A 108 -18.65 -16.61 7.64
C ALA A 108 -20.07 -16.82 8.17
N LYS A 109 -20.75 -15.75 8.61
CA LYS A 109 -22.15 -15.78 9.04
C LYS A 109 -23.06 -16.41 7.98
N ILE A 110 -22.98 -15.93 6.74
CA ILE A 110 -23.84 -16.40 5.64
C ILE A 110 -23.55 -17.86 5.29
N LEU A 111 -22.28 -18.28 5.31
CA LEU A 111 -21.89 -19.68 5.10
C LEU A 111 -22.47 -20.57 6.20
N LEU A 112 -22.21 -20.23 7.46
CA LEU A 112 -22.56 -21.05 8.63
C LEU A 112 -24.07 -21.15 8.87
N GLN A 113 -24.84 -20.13 8.45
CA GLN A 113 -26.30 -20.21 8.45
C GLN A 113 -26.82 -21.30 7.48
N LYS A 114 -26.16 -21.48 6.33
CA LYS A 114 -26.58 -22.47 5.32
C LYS A 114 -25.99 -23.85 5.56
N ASN A 115 -24.74 -23.88 6.03
CA ASN A 115 -24.00 -25.10 6.34
C ASN A 115 -23.29 -24.90 7.68
N PRO A 116 -23.89 -25.33 8.80
CA PRO A 116 -23.29 -25.18 10.14
C PRO A 116 -22.00 -25.97 10.36
N ARG A 117 -21.70 -26.95 9.51
CA ARG A 117 -20.50 -27.80 9.57
C ARG A 117 -19.81 -27.85 8.20
N PRO A 118 -19.30 -26.71 7.71
CA PRO A 118 -18.70 -26.65 6.39
C PRO A 118 -17.38 -27.42 6.35
N SER A 119 -17.10 -28.07 5.22
CA SER A 119 -15.76 -28.57 4.95
C SER A 119 -14.80 -27.40 4.70
N ARG A 120 -13.49 -27.67 4.77
CA ARG A 120 -12.48 -26.67 4.41
C ARG A 120 -12.66 -26.16 2.97
N GLN A 121 -13.05 -27.05 2.06
CA GLN A 121 -13.30 -26.70 0.66
C GLN A 121 -14.51 -25.76 0.52
N ASP A 122 -15.61 -26.01 1.25
CA ASP A 122 -16.77 -25.11 1.28
C ASP A 122 -16.38 -23.71 1.74
N ILE A 123 -15.51 -23.62 2.75
CA ILE A 123 -14.99 -22.34 3.25
C ILE A 123 -14.20 -21.66 2.13
N LEU A 124 -13.21 -22.32 1.54
CA LEU A 124 -12.39 -21.77 0.44
C LEU A 124 -13.25 -21.26 -0.72
N ASP A 125 -14.25 -22.04 -1.14
CA ASP A 125 -15.15 -21.68 -2.22
C ASP A 125 -16.00 -20.45 -1.87
N SER A 126 -16.43 -20.32 -0.62
CA SER A 126 -17.17 -19.14 -0.15
C SER A 126 -16.33 -17.85 -0.18
N LEU A 127 -15.00 -17.95 -0.04
CA LEU A 127 -14.08 -16.82 0.07
C LEU A 127 -13.64 -16.24 -1.28
N LYS A 128 -13.98 -16.85 -2.43
CA LYS A 128 -13.51 -16.43 -3.77
C LYS A 128 -13.72 -14.95 -4.10
N LEU A 129 -14.74 -14.30 -3.52
CA LEU A 129 -15.07 -12.88 -3.72
C LEU A 129 -14.69 -11.99 -2.52
N ASN A 130 -13.86 -12.47 -1.60
CA ASN A 130 -13.37 -11.75 -0.44
C ASN A 130 -11.85 -11.72 -0.46
N LEU A 131 -11.26 -10.54 -0.69
CA LEU A 131 -9.81 -10.37 -0.78
C LEU A 131 -9.22 -10.04 0.59
N CYS A 132 -8.04 -10.60 0.87
CA CYS A 132 -7.18 -10.21 1.98
C CYS A 132 -5.74 -10.07 1.49
N ARG A 133 -5.10 -8.93 1.76
CA ARG A 133 -3.69 -8.68 1.41
C ARG A 133 -2.70 -9.02 2.54
N CYS A 134 -3.21 -9.29 3.75
CA CYS A 134 -2.37 -9.40 4.95
C CYS A 134 -2.07 -10.84 5.39
N THR A 135 -3.09 -11.71 5.40
CA THR A 135 -3.05 -12.97 6.16
C THR A 135 -2.70 -14.22 5.35
N GLY A 136 -2.67 -14.13 4.02
CA GLY A 136 -2.49 -15.31 3.16
C GLY A 136 -3.63 -16.33 3.26
N TYR A 137 -4.81 -15.92 3.74
CA TYR A 137 -6.05 -16.71 3.89
C TYR A 137 -6.03 -17.85 4.90
N VAL A 138 -4.90 -18.51 5.16
CA VAL A 138 -4.82 -19.68 6.06
C VAL A 138 -5.47 -19.41 7.40
N LYS A 139 -5.16 -18.27 8.04
CA LYS A 139 -5.74 -17.88 9.34
C LYS A 139 -7.23 -17.54 9.29
N ILE A 140 -7.72 -17.04 8.16
CA ILE A 140 -9.15 -16.77 7.97
C ILE A 140 -9.93 -18.08 7.87
N VAL A 141 -9.40 -19.06 7.14
CA VAL A 141 -10.02 -20.39 7.04
C VAL A 141 -10.05 -21.06 8.41
N GLU A 142 -8.92 -21.08 9.14
CA GLU A 142 -8.85 -21.60 10.51
C GLU A 142 -9.85 -20.92 11.45
N ALA A 143 -10.05 -19.60 11.32
CA ALA A 143 -11.03 -18.85 12.12
C ALA A 143 -12.47 -19.25 11.83
N ILE A 144 -12.84 -19.48 10.56
CA ILE A 144 -14.19 -19.91 10.18
C ILE A 144 -14.45 -21.35 10.64
N GLU A 145 -13.46 -22.24 10.48
CA GLU A 145 -13.53 -23.62 11.02
C GLU A 145 -13.72 -23.61 12.54
N HIS A 146 -13.01 -22.71 13.25
CA HIS A 146 -13.14 -22.59 14.69
C HIS A 146 -14.50 -22.00 15.11
N ALA A 147 -14.97 -20.95 14.44
CA ALA A 147 -16.29 -20.37 14.68
C ALA A 147 -17.42 -21.40 14.51
N ALA A 148 -17.33 -22.26 13.47
CA ALA A 148 -18.30 -23.34 13.25
C ALA A 148 -18.36 -24.31 14.45
N LYS A 149 -17.20 -24.66 15.03
CA LYS A 149 -17.12 -25.54 16.21
C LYS A 149 -17.69 -24.88 17.46
N VAL A 150 -17.37 -23.60 17.70
CA VAL A 150 -17.89 -22.83 18.84
C VAL A 150 -19.41 -22.72 18.78
N LEU A 151 -19.96 -22.35 17.62
CA LEU A 151 -21.40 -22.21 17.41
C LEU A 151 -22.15 -23.55 17.49
N ALA A 152 -21.48 -24.67 17.23
CA ALA A 152 -22.02 -26.01 17.41
C ALA A 152 -21.90 -26.54 18.85
N GLY A 153 -21.40 -25.74 19.80
CA GLY A 153 -21.15 -26.16 21.18
C GLY A 153 -19.99 -27.15 21.35
N ALA A 154 -19.15 -27.31 20.33
CA ALA A 154 -18.10 -28.33 20.26
C ALA A 154 -16.68 -27.80 20.58
N ALA A 155 -16.54 -26.50 20.87
CA ALA A 155 -15.27 -25.90 21.26
C ALA A 155 -15.48 -24.76 22.27
N GLY A 156 -14.69 -24.76 23.34
CA GLY A 156 -14.51 -23.60 24.22
C GLY A 156 -13.30 -22.75 23.80
N ALA A 157 -13.14 -21.58 24.41
CA ALA A 157 -11.97 -20.73 24.21
C ALA A 157 -10.71 -21.48 24.67
N ALA A 158 -9.74 -21.66 23.77
CA ALA A 158 -8.46 -22.26 24.13
C ALA A 158 -7.53 -21.17 24.67
N VAL A 159 -7.20 -21.23 25.95
CA VAL A 159 -6.27 -20.27 26.59
C VAL A 159 -4.84 -20.75 26.34
N ASP A 160 -4.00 -19.91 25.71
CA ASP A 160 -2.57 -20.19 25.61
C ASP A 160 -1.94 -20.09 27.01
N PRO A 161 -1.31 -21.14 27.55
CA PRO A 161 -0.65 -21.07 28.85
C PRO A 161 0.51 -20.06 28.87
N ASN A 162 1.09 -19.73 27.70
CA ASN A 162 2.11 -18.69 27.59
C ASN A 162 1.48 -17.31 27.34
N GLN A 163 1.39 -16.53 28.41
CA GLN A 163 0.92 -15.14 28.38
C GLN A 163 2.04 -14.11 28.15
N GLY A 164 3.28 -14.57 27.98
CA GLY A 164 4.46 -13.72 27.79
C GLY A 164 4.93 -13.62 26.33
N ILE A 165 6.17 -13.15 26.17
CA ILE A 165 6.84 -13.04 24.87
C ILE A 165 6.88 -14.43 24.19
N GLY A 166 6.50 -14.50 22.91
CA GLY A 166 6.42 -15.73 22.14
C GLY A 166 5.10 -16.50 22.29
N GLY A 167 4.19 -16.07 23.18
CA GLY A 167 2.85 -16.63 23.32
C GLY A 167 1.85 -16.11 22.28
N ARG A 168 0.73 -16.80 22.11
CA ARG A 168 -0.37 -16.42 21.21
C ARG A 168 -1.35 -15.49 21.92
N GLN A 169 -0.89 -14.28 22.17
CA GLN A 169 -1.71 -13.24 22.80
C GLN A 169 -2.58 -12.51 21.79
N GLU A 170 -3.74 -12.04 22.25
CA GLU A 170 -4.59 -11.18 21.45
C GLU A 170 -3.88 -9.86 21.16
N LYS A 171 -3.91 -9.44 19.90
CA LYS A 171 -3.39 -8.14 19.52
C LYS A 171 -4.26 -7.04 20.14
N TYR A 172 -3.64 -5.97 20.61
CA TYR A 172 -4.33 -4.77 21.10
C TYR A 172 -5.39 -4.27 20.10
N GLU A 173 -6.61 -4.05 20.60
CA GLU A 173 -7.82 -3.65 19.85
C GLU A 173 -8.23 -4.62 18.72
N ALA A 174 -7.77 -5.87 18.73
CA ALA A 174 -8.10 -6.83 17.66
C ALA A 174 -9.60 -7.11 17.59
N TRP A 175 -10.26 -7.18 18.74
CA TRP A 175 -11.71 -7.38 18.83
C TRP A 175 -12.48 -6.24 18.17
N GLU A 176 -12.26 -4.98 18.60
CA GLU A 176 -12.90 -3.79 18.05
C GLU A 176 -12.62 -3.65 16.55
N THR A 177 -11.42 -4.04 16.13
CA THR A 177 -11.03 -4.07 14.72
C THR A 177 -11.83 -5.14 13.96
N ALA A 178 -11.95 -6.35 14.51
CA ALA A 178 -12.65 -7.47 13.87
C ALA A 178 -14.12 -7.13 13.61
N ILE A 179 -14.81 -6.60 14.62
CA ILE A 179 -16.23 -6.25 14.52
C ILE A 179 -16.50 -4.90 13.85
N GLY A 180 -15.48 -4.29 13.24
CA GLY A 180 -15.63 -3.06 12.45
C GLY A 180 -15.89 -1.80 13.27
N ARG A 181 -15.66 -1.80 14.59
CA ARG A 181 -15.81 -0.64 15.48
C ARG A 181 -14.61 0.30 15.47
N ARG A 182 -13.40 -0.21 15.22
CA ARG A 182 -12.22 0.63 15.08
C ARG A 182 -12.30 1.45 13.78
N PRO A 183 -12.22 2.79 13.85
CA PRO A 183 -12.38 3.62 12.66
C PRO A 183 -11.10 3.67 11.82
N PHE A 184 -11.29 3.68 10.51
CA PHE A 184 -10.30 4.10 9.52
C PHE A 184 -10.51 5.56 9.14
N VAL A 185 -9.57 6.20 8.42
CA VAL A 185 -9.67 7.64 8.13
C VAL A 185 -10.95 7.98 7.36
N ALA A 186 -11.33 7.15 6.39
CA ALA A 186 -12.55 7.35 5.60
C ALA A 186 -13.85 7.13 6.41
N ASP A 187 -13.76 6.52 7.61
CA ASP A 187 -14.89 6.33 8.52
C ASP A 187 -15.16 7.58 9.36
N LEU A 188 -14.16 8.47 9.55
CA LEU A 188 -14.31 9.67 10.37
C LEU A 188 -15.41 10.59 9.84
N ARG A 189 -16.20 11.16 10.76
CA ARG A 189 -17.26 12.14 10.50
C ARG A 189 -17.05 13.32 11.43
N ILE A 190 -16.87 14.49 10.84
CA ILE A 190 -16.58 15.73 11.57
C ILE A 190 -17.62 16.77 11.14
N PRO A 191 -18.28 17.46 12.08
CA PRO A 191 -19.24 18.51 11.74
C PRO A 191 -18.64 19.56 10.80
N GLY A 192 -19.40 19.93 9.76
CA GLY A 192 -18.96 20.91 8.76
C GLY A 192 -17.87 20.43 7.80
N MET A 193 -17.55 19.13 7.79
CA MET A 193 -16.55 18.55 6.89
C MET A 193 -16.95 18.66 5.42
N VAL A 194 -15.99 19.10 4.60
CA VAL A 194 -16.11 19.19 3.14
C VAL A 194 -15.17 18.18 2.48
N TYR A 195 -15.33 17.96 1.18
CA TYR A 195 -14.72 16.84 0.47
C TYR A 195 -13.80 17.34 -0.63
N GLY A 196 -12.58 16.82 -0.64
CA GLY A 196 -11.55 17.13 -1.62
C GLY A 196 -11.40 16.04 -2.69
N ALA A 197 -11.18 16.46 -3.94
CA ALA A 197 -10.80 15.61 -5.06
C ALA A 197 -9.62 16.23 -5.81
N LEU A 198 -8.85 15.41 -6.54
CA LEU A 198 -7.61 15.83 -7.20
C LEU A 198 -7.72 15.67 -8.73
N LYS A 199 -7.16 16.62 -9.47
CA LYS A 199 -6.96 16.54 -10.93
C LYS A 199 -5.51 16.11 -11.18
N PHE A 200 -5.34 14.90 -11.66
CA PHE A 200 -4.05 14.37 -12.08
C PHE A 200 -3.69 14.79 -13.50
N CYS A 201 -2.39 14.76 -13.81
CA CYS A 201 -1.88 14.90 -15.17
C CYS A 201 -2.40 13.77 -16.05
N ASP A 202 -2.75 14.06 -17.29
CA ASP A 202 -3.29 13.05 -18.22
C ASP A 202 -2.16 12.31 -18.98
N HIS A 203 -0.90 12.75 -18.84
CA HIS A 203 0.25 12.24 -19.58
C HIS A 203 1.41 11.86 -18.63
N ALA A 204 2.22 10.88 -19.03
CA ALA A 204 3.43 10.50 -18.27
C ALA A 204 4.48 11.62 -18.28
N ARG A 205 4.52 12.42 -19.35
CA ARG A 205 5.40 13.58 -19.48
C ARG A 205 4.75 14.63 -20.37
N ALA A 206 4.57 15.84 -19.86
CA ALA A 206 4.03 16.95 -20.63
C ALA A 206 4.39 18.29 -19.99
N ARG A 207 4.61 19.32 -20.81
CA ARG A 207 4.64 20.70 -20.31
C ARG A 207 3.21 21.18 -20.11
N ILE A 208 2.92 21.66 -18.92
CA ILE A 208 1.61 22.21 -18.56
C ILE A 208 1.56 23.66 -19.08
N LYS A 209 0.88 23.92 -20.19
CA LYS A 209 0.79 25.27 -20.77
C LYS A 209 -0.17 26.14 -19.96
N ARG A 210 -1.33 25.59 -19.62
CA ARG A 210 -2.40 26.29 -18.89
C ARG A 210 -3.27 25.31 -18.13
N ILE A 211 -3.77 25.75 -16.97
CA ILE A 211 -4.80 25.06 -16.18
C ILE A 211 -6.00 26.02 -16.11
N ASP A 212 -7.15 25.64 -16.68
CA ASP A 212 -8.39 26.40 -16.66
C ASP A 212 -9.38 25.78 -15.66
N THR A 213 -9.61 26.51 -14.57
CA THR A 213 -10.50 26.15 -13.45
C THR A 213 -11.88 26.78 -13.55
N GLY A 214 -12.12 27.70 -14.50
CA GLY A 214 -13.25 28.61 -14.46
C GLY A 214 -14.63 27.93 -14.58
N LYS A 215 -14.70 26.77 -15.24
CA LYS A 215 -15.92 25.95 -15.24
C LYS A 215 -16.14 25.26 -13.90
N ALA A 216 -15.09 24.66 -13.33
CA ALA A 216 -15.16 23.92 -12.07
C ALA A 216 -15.56 24.83 -10.90
N GLU A 217 -15.01 26.04 -10.84
CA GLU A 217 -15.32 27.04 -9.80
C GLU A 217 -16.80 27.42 -9.72
N LYS A 218 -17.51 27.38 -10.86
CA LYS A 218 -18.93 27.76 -10.98
C LYS A 218 -19.88 26.59 -10.74
N MET A 219 -19.38 25.37 -10.53
CA MET A 219 -20.23 24.20 -10.38
C MET A 219 -20.95 24.18 -9.02
N PRO A 220 -22.22 23.75 -8.96
CA PRO A 220 -22.96 23.68 -7.70
C PRO A 220 -22.24 22.85 -6.63
N GLY A 221 -22.17 23.42 -5.42
CA GLY A 221 -21.53 22.78 -4.26
C GLY A 221 -20.01 22.89 -4.21
N VAL A 222 -19.34 23.41 -5.25
CA VAL A 222 -17.90 23.72 -5.20
C VAL A 222 -17.68 24.91 -4.28
N ILE A 223 -16.69 24.78 -3.40
CA ILE A 223 -16.30 25.83 -2.43
C ILE A 223 -15.09 26.58 -2.96
N ARG A 224 -14.07 25.84 -3.41
CA ARG A 224 -12.83 26.40 -3.96
C ARG A 224 -12.08 25.39 -4.81
N VAL A 225 -11.40 25.88 -5.84
CA VAL A 225 -10.37 25.16 -6.61
C VAL A 225 -9.00 25.65 -6.17
N PHE A 226 -8.05 24.72 -6.06
CA PHE A 226 -6.68 24.95 -5.62
C PHE A 226 -5.70 24.55 -6.71
N THR A 227 -4.64 25.32 -6.85
CA THR A 227 -3.51 25.06 -7.73
C THR A 227 -2.21 25.17 -6.93
N ALA A 228 -1.08 24.92 -7.59
CA ALA A 228 0.23 25.12 -6.99
C ALA A 228 0.47 26.56 -6.46
N ALA A 229 -0.26 27.57 -6.97
CA ALA A 229 -0.14 28.95 -6.51
C ALA A 229 -0.72 29.21 -5.11
N ASP A 230 -1.58 28.31 -4.62
CA ASP A 230 -2.21 28.43 -3.30
C ASP A 230 -1.33 27.90 -2.16
N ILE A 231 -0.21 27.22 -2.48
CA ILE A 231 0.69 26.63 -1.48
C ILE A 231 1.53 27.75 -0.85
N PRO A 232 1.36 28.06 0.45
CA PRO A 232 2.02 29.20 1.07
C PRO A 232 3.49 28.95 1.43
N GLY A 233 3.91 27.69 1.58
CA GLY A 233 5.28 27.29 1.88
C GLY A 233 5.96 26.55 0.73
N GLU A 234 6.80 25.57 1.08
CA GLU A 234 7.56 24.79 0.09
C GLU A 234 6.69 23.73 -0.58
N ARG A 235 6.66 23.74 -1.91
CA ARG A 235 5.81 22.85 -2.70
C ARG A 235 6.37 21.43 -2.86
N LEU A 236 7.69 21.26 -2.76
CA LEU A 236 8.35 19.98 -2.95
C LEU A 236 8.31 19.16 -1.65
N THR A 237 8.05 17.88 -1.82
CA THR A 237 7.86 16.89 -0.76
C THR A 237 8.76 15.69 -1.05
N GLY A 238 8.95 14.83 -0.04
CA GLY A 238 9.81 13.66 -0.13
C GLY A 238 10.46 13.31 1.20
N LEU A 239 10.69 12.01 1.39
CA LEU A 239 11.28 11.44 2.60
C LEU A 239 12.78 11.71 2.69
N ILE A 240 13.50 11.59 1.57
CA ILE A 240 14.96 11.75 1.50
C ILE A 240 15.34 12.93 0.60
N VAL A 241 14.83 12.92 -0.63
CA VAL A 241 15.00 14.02 -1.58
C VAL A 241 13.65 14.71 -1.73
N ALA A 242 13.60 16.01 -1.48
CA ALA A 242 12.41 16.82 -1.69
C ALA A 242 12.27 17.19 -3.18
N ASP A 243 11.89 16.21 -4.02
CA ASP A 243 11.77 16.38 -5.48
C ASP A 243 10.35 16.18 -6.02
N TRP A 244 9.40 15.75 -5.17
CA TRP A 244 8.02 15.47 -5.56
C TRP A 244 7.11 16.66 -5.24
N PRO A 245 6.61 17.41 -6.24
CA PRO A 245 5.71 18.53 -5.99
C PRO A 245 4.36 18.05 -5.48
N LEU A 246 3.80 18.72 -4.46
CA LEU A 246 2.39 18.50 -4.06
C LEU A 246 1.45 18.74 -5.25
N MET A 247 1.69 19.82 -6.00
CA MET A 247 1.01 20.10 -7.28
C MET A 247 2.01 20.67 -8.31
N VAL A 248 1.93 20.25 -9.56
CA VAL A 248 2.70 20.82 -10.67
C VAL A 248 2.03 22.11 -11.14
N ARG A 249 2.79 23.19 -11.33
CA ARG A 249 2.25 24.49 -11.79
C ARG A 249 2.24 24.59 -13.31
N ALA A 250 1.40 25.47 -13.85
CA ALA A 250 1.51 25.88 -15.25
C ALA A 250 2.91 26.48 -15.53
N GLY A 251 3.47 26.16 -16.70
CA GLY A 251 4.83 26.47 -17.11
C GLY A 251 5.83 25.32 -16.90
N GLU A 252 5.58 24.43 -15.93
CA GLU A 252 6.46 23.30 -15.61
C GLU A 252 6.19 22.06 -16.48
N ILE A 253 7.12 21.11 -16.43
CA ILE A 253 6.99 19.80 -17.03
C ILE A 253 6.55 18.82 -15.94
N SER A 254 5.41 18.16 -16.16
CA SER A 254 5.01 16.98 -15.41
C SER A 254 5.94 15.83 -15.73
N ARG A 255 6.35 15.09 -14.69
CA ARG A 255 7.31 13.98 -14.77
C ARG A 255 6.64 12.62 -14.70
N SER A 256 5.38 12.56 -14.28
CA SER A 256 4.61 11.33 -14.20
C SER A 256 3.12 11.57 -14.35
N GLY A 257 2.39 10.54 -14.76
CA GLY A 257 0.93 10.51 -14.64
C GLY A 257 0.44 10.57 -13.18
N ALA A 258 1.32 10.34 -12.20
CA ALA A 258 1.04 10.51 -10.78
C ALA A 258 0.95 11.99 -10.34
N ASP A 259 1.39 12.93 -11.17
CA ASP A 259 1.42 14.35 -10.82
C ASP A 259 0.01 14.91 -10.64
N VAL A 260 -0.19 15.64 -9.54
CA VAL A 260 -1.41 16.41 -9.30
C VAL A 260 -1.22 17.81 -9.89
N LEU A 261 -2.21 18.32 -10.60
CA LEU A 261 -2.18 19.64 -11.23
C LEU A 261 -3.06 20.65 -10.48
N ALA A 262 -4.15 20.18 -9.90
CA ALA A 262 -5.10 20.99 -9.13
C ALA A 262 -5.89 20.11 -8.16
N GLY A 263 -6.58 20.74 -7.21
CA GLY A 263 -7.56 20.08 -6.35
C GLY A 263 -8.83 20.90 -6.20
N VAL A 264 -9.92 20.26 -5.81
CA VAL A 264 -11.21 20.92 -5.56
C VAL A 264 -11.72 20.51 -4.20
N ALA A 265 -12.20 21.47 -3.40
CA ALA A 265 -13.01 21.21 -2.22
C ALA A 265 -14.49 21.58 -2.50
N ALA A 266 -15.40 20.69 -2.12
CA ALA A 266 -16.84 20.86 -2.32
C ALA A 266 -17.66 20.32 -1.14
N ALA A 267 -18.94 20.71 -1.07
CA ALA A 267 -19.88 20.29 -0.03
C ALA A 267 -20.17 18.78 -0.01
N SER A 268 -19.92 18.07 -1.12
CA SER A 268 -20.06 16.62 -1.21
C SER A 268 -18.94 16.01 -2.05
N GLU A 269 -18.63 14.73 -1.81
CA GLU A 269 -17.64 14.00 -2.59
C GLU A 269 -18.03 13.91 -4.08
N ALA A 270 -19.33 13.75 -4.38
CA ALA A 270 -19.84 13.74 -5.74
C ALA A 270 -19.61 15.08 -6.46
N ALA A 271 -19.85 16.21 -5.79
CA ALA A 271 -19.59 17.53 -6.36
C ALA A 271 -18.10 17.78 -6.59
N ALA A 272 -17.23 17.40 -5.64
CA ALA A 272 -15.79 17.53 -5.79
C ALA A 272 -15.27 16.71 -6.98
N ARG A 273 -15.71 15.45 -7.10
CA ARG A 273 -15.33 14.56 -8.20
C ARG A 273 -15.85 15.04 -9.55
N ALA A 274 -17.07 15.57 -9.63
CA ALA A 274 -17.60 16.15 -10.86
C ALA A 274 -16.81 17.41 -11.28
N ALA A 275 -16.44 18.25 -10.31
CA ALA A 275 -15.72 19.49 -10.55
C ALA A 275 -14.29 19.30 -11.05
N VAL A 276 -13.53 18.33 -10.51
CA VAL A 276 -12.17 18.04 -11.04
C VAL A 276 -12.19 17.59 -12.50
N GLN A 277 -13.26 16.91 -12.94
CA GLN A 277 -13.43 16.52 -14.36
C GLN A 277 -13.75 17.71 -15.27
N ALA A 278 -14.19 18.84 -14.71
CA ALA A 278 -14.46 20.07 -15.46
C ALA A 278 -13.23 20.97 -15.62
N ILE A 279 -12.14 20.70 -14.89
CA ILE A 279 -10.86 21.41 -15.05
C ILE A 279 -10.23 21.00 -16.38
N ARG A 280 -9.94 21.98 -17.23
CA ARG A 280 -9.27 21.76 -18.52
C ARG A 280 -7.80 22.09 -18.39
N VAL A 281 -6.95 21.25 -18.97
CA VAL A 281 -5.50 21.46 -18.96
C VAL A 281 -5.02 21.43 -20.41
N GLU A 282 -4.27 22.45 -20.78
CA GLU A 282 -3.59 22.51 -22.07
C GLU A 282 -2.17 21.97 -21.90
N TYR A 283 -1.83 20.95 -22.70
CA TYR A 283 -0.55 20.25 -22.64
C TYR A 283 0.25 20.48 -23.93
N GLU A 284 1.56 20.61 -23.80
CA GLU A 284 2.50 20.18 -24.84
C GLU A 284 3.00 18.80 -24.44
N ILE A 285 2.55 17.77 -25.16
CA ILE A 285 2.87 16.37 -24.86
C ILE A 285 4.32 16.11 -25.28
N LEU A 286 5.09 15.48 -24.40
CA LEU A 286 6.50 15.17 -24.63
C LEU A 286 6.69 13.66 -24.55
N GLU A 287 7.63 13.12 -25.33
CA GLU A 287 7.95 11.69 -25.29
C GLU A 287 8.50 11.31 -23.91
N PRO A 288 7.89 10.34 -23.20
CA PRO A 288 8.36 9.91 -21.89
C PRO A 288 9.55 8.96 -21.99
N LEU A 289 10.50 9.09 -21.06
CA LEU A 289 11.57 8.10 -20.85
C LEU A 289 11.08 7.03 -19.88
N THR A 290 10.69 5.85 -20.37
CA THR A 290 10.11 4.78 -19.53
C THR A 290 11.01 3.56 -19.38
N ASP A 291 12.13 3.51 -20.10
CA ASP A 291 13.15 2.47 -19.95
C ASP A 291 14.35 3.02 -19.16
N MET A 292 14.74 2.33 -18.09
CA MET A 292 15.81 2.79 -17.19
C MET A 292 17.21 2.76 -17.82
N LEU A 293 17.49 1.84 -18.77
CA LEU A 293 18.78 1.78 -19.44
C LEU A 293 18.93 2.96 -20.41
N GLN A 294 17.86 3.26 -21.15
CA GLN A 294 17.80 4.44 -22.00
C GLN A 294 17.85 5.73 -21.16
N ALA A 295 17.11 5.78 -20.06
CA ALA A 295 17.05 6.96 -19.20
C ALA A 295 18.42 7.30 -18.58
N GLU A 296 19.19 6.30 -18.12
CA GLU A 296 20.51 6.51 -17.50
C GLU A 296 21.45 7.36 -18.36
N SER A 297 21.48 7.09 -19.67
CA SER A 297 22.38 7.73 -20.63
C SER A 297 21.71 8.80 -21.49
N SER A 298 20.42 9.07 -21.28
CA SER A 298 19.65 9.97 -22.13
C SER A 298 20.10 11.43 -22.01
N PRO A 299 20.19 12.18 -23.14
CA PRO A 299 20.31 13.63 -23.08
C PRO A 299 19.02 14.30 -22.60
N VAL A 300 17.87 13.62 -22.71
CA VAL A 300 16.58 14.09 -22.17
C VAL A 300 16.58 13.84 -20.67
N ARG A 301 16.33 14.89 -19.90
CA ARG A 301 16.39 14.84 -18.43
C ARG A 301 14.99 14.84 -17.82
N VAL A 302 14.72 13.89 -16.92
CA VAL A 302 13.55 13.87 -16.02
C VAL A 302 13.72 14.92 -14.92
N HIS A 303 14.94 15.03 -14.39
CA HIS A 303 15.36 16.06 -13.43
C HIS A 303 16.57 16.83 -13.92
N GLU A 304 16.68 18.12 -13.58
CA GLU A 304 17.72 19.02 -14.10
C GLU A 304 19.15 18.51 -13.87
N LYS A 305 19.37 17.84 -12.73
CA LYS A 305 20.67 17.24 -12.34
C LYS A 305 21.03 15.96 -13.09
N GLY A 306 20.12 15.41 -13.91
CA GLY A 306 20.29 14.15 -14.64
C GLY A 306 19.34 13.06 -14.16
N ASN A 307 19.40 11.91 -14.84
CA ASN A 307 18.51 10.78 -14.58
C ASN A 307 19.13 9.74 -13.63
N LEU A 308 20.46 9.69 -13.49
CA LEU A 308 21.13 8.86 -12.49
C LEU A 308 21.03 9.56 -11.13
N LEU A 309 20.20 9.02 -10.23
CA LEU A 309 20.00 9.56 -8.88
C LEU A 309 21.19 9.21 -7.97
N GLU A 310 21.58 7.94 -7.94
CA GLU A 310 22.67 7.46 -7.08
C GLU A 310 23.30 6.18 -7.62
N THR A 311 24.59 5.98 -7.33
CA THR A 311 25.30 4.71 -7.52
C THR A 311 25.88 4.24 -6.19
N CYS A 312 25.48 3.05 -5.74
CA CYS A 312 26.07 2.37 -4.59
C CYS A 312 27.09 1.33 -5.06
N ARG A 313 28.26 1.25 -4.44
CA ARG A 313 29.33 0.29 -4.76
C ARG A 313 29.83 -0.41 -3.51
N ILE A 314 29.98 -1.74 -3.59
CA ILE A 314 30.60 -2.56 -2.54
C ILE A 314 31.70 -3.39 -3.21
N ARG A 315 32.94 -3.24 -2.74
CA ARG A 315 34.11 -3.99 -3.23
C ARG A 315 34.87 -4.57 -2.07
N ARG A 316 35.10 -5.88 -2.09
CA ARG A 316 35.80 -6.59 -1.02
C ARG A 316 36.44 -7.87 -1.55
N GLY A 317 37.53 -8.30 -0.93
CA GLY A 317 38.10 -9.64 -1.15
C GLY A 317 38.98 -9.78 -2.40
N GLY A 318 39.47 -8.67 -2.96
CA GLY A 318 40.45 -8.67 -4.05
C GLY A 318 39.83 -8.52 -5.43
N ASP A 319 40.53 -9.04 -6.45
CA ASP A 319 40.13 -8.98 -7.86
C ASP A 319 39.10 -10.07 -8.17
N VAL A 320 37.82 -9.69 -8.16
CA VAL A 320 36.68 -10.58 -8.38
C VAL A 320 36.70 -11.21 -9.78
N ASP A 321 37.12 -10.48 -10.80
CA ASP A 321 37.14 -11.01 -12.17
C ASP A 321 38.18 -12.11 -12.30
N LYS A 322 39.36 -11.92 -11.69
CA LYS A 322 40.38 -12.96 -11.60
C LYS A 322 39.90 -14.19 -10.83
N ILE A 323 39.29 -14.00 -9.65
CA ILE A 323 38.81 -15.11 -8.82
C ILE A 323 37.68 -15.88 -9.52
N LEU A 324 36.79 -15.19 -10.23
CA LEU A 324 35.76 -15.85 -11.04
C LEU A 324 36.38 -16.68 -12.18
N ALA A 325 37.43 -16.20 -12.84
CA ALA A 325 38.13 -16.96 -13.88
C ALA A 325 38.86 -18.20 -13.34
N GLU A 326 39.27 -18.18 -12.07
CA GLU A 326 39.94 -19.30 -11.37
C GLU A 326 38.94 -20.26 -10.68
N SER A 327 37.66 -19.89 -10.59
CA SER A 327 36.62 -20.72 -9.96
C SER A 327 36.28 -21.94 -10.81
N VAL A 328 36.05 -23.09 -10.17
CA VAL A 328 35.77 -24.36 -10.86
C VAL A 328 34.43 -24.30 -11.59
N TYR A 329 33.40 -23.78 -10.91
CA TYR A 329 32.08 -23.57 -11.50
C TYR A 329 31.69 -22.10 -11.38
N VAL A 330 31.14 -21.54 -12.47
CA VAL A 330 30.60 -20.18 -12.50
C VAL A 330 29.19 -20.22 -13.06
N ALA A 331 28.25 -19.60 -12.36
CA ALA A 331 26.90 -19.33 -12.84
C ALA A 331 26.77 -17.84 -13.16
N SER A 332 26.24 -17.50 -14.33
CA SER A 332 26.00 -16.12 -14.73
C SER A 332 24.64 -15.97 -15.37
N GLY A 333 23.99 -14.82 -15.18
CA GLY A 333 22.68 -14.55 -15.76
C GLY A 333 22.27 -13.09 -15.68
N LEU A 334 21.35 -12.72 -16.57
CA LEU A 334 20.65 -11.44 -16.55
C LEU A 334 19.23 -11.67 -16.03
N PHE A 335 18.93 -11.12 -14.86
CA PHE A 335 17.67 -11.30 -14.15
C PHE A 335 16.87 -10.01 -14.14
N ARG A 336 15.56 -10.11 -14.37
CA ARG A 336 14.64 -8.97 -14.33
C ARG A 336 13.52 -9.20 -13.35
N THR A 337 13.22 -8.22 -12.51
CA THR A 337 12.00 -8.19 -11.71
C THR A 337 11.05 -7.11 -12.20
N GLN A 338 9.77 -7.41 -12.16
CA GLN A 338 8.69 -6.52 -12.56
C GLN A 338 8.44 -5.38 -11.55
N LEU A 339 7.73 -4.35 -12.01
CA LEU A 339 7.14 -3.33 -11.16
C LEU A 339 5.91 -3.94 -10.45
N ILE A 340 5.84 -3.82 -9.13
CA ILE A 340 4.79 -4.48 -8.31
C ILE A 340 3.97 -3.44 -7.54
N GLU A 341 2.65 -3.60 -7.60
CA GLU A 341 1.64 -2.86 -6.86
C GLU A 341 1.39 -3.45 -5.46
N HIS A 342 1.25 -2.57 -4.46
CA HIS A 342 1.03 -2.94 -3.06
C HIS A 342 -0.33 -3.61 -2.86
N ALA A 343 -1.36 -3.08 -3.52
CA ALA A 343 -2.73 -3.56 -3.51
C ALA A 343 -3.33 -3.69 -2.11
N PHE A 344 -3.00 -2.77 -1.19
CA PHE A 344 -3.72 -2.67 0.08
C PHE A 344 -5.18 -2.33 -0.16
N LEU A 345 -6.07 -2.82 0.71
CA LEU A 345 -7.51 -2.69 0.50
C LEU A 345 -8.04 -1.30 0.83
N GLU A 346 -7.55 -0.67 1.89
CA GLU A 346 -7.93 0.71 2.20
C GLU A 346 -7.20 1.69 1.27
N THR A 347 -7.94 2.40 0.43
CA THR A 347 -7.40 3.51 -0.34
C THR A 347 -7.01 4.69 0.56
N GLU A 348 -6.03 5.46 0.11
CA GLU A 348 -5.46 6.59 0.82
C GLU A 348 -6.51 7.68 1.02
N ALA A 349 -6.55 8.16 2.25
CA ALA A 349 -7.48 9.15 2.74
C ALA A 349 -6.84 9.90 3.90
N SER A 350 -7.09 11.20 3.96
CA SER A 350 -6.67 12.09 5.04
C SER A 350 -7.82 13.00 5.42
N VAL A 351 -7.94 13.31 6.71
CA VAL A 351 -8.88 14.32 7.22
C VAL A 351 -8.07 15.37 7.96
N ALA A 352 -8.14 16.63 7.53
CA ALA A 352 -7.49 17.74 8.22
C ALA A 352 -8.53 18.69 8.80
N LEU A 353 -8.24 19.24 9.98
CA LEU A 353 -9.04 20.24 10.67
C LEU A 353 -8.18 21.49 10.83
N PRO A 354 -8.70 22.68 10.55
CA PRO A 354 -8.04 23.92 10.94
C PRO A 354 -7.99 24.01 12.47
N GLU A 355 -6.87 24.50 12.98
CA GLU A 355 -6.70 24.97 14.36
C GLU A 355 -6.23 26.43 14.33
N VAL A 356 -6.12 27.07 15.50
CA VAL A 356 -5.71 28.48 15.60
C VAL A 356 -4.30 28.68 15.04
N GLY A 357 -4.23 29.18 13.80
CA GLY A 357 -2.99 29.37 13.04
C GLY A 357 -2.28 28.06 12.68
N GLY A 358 -3.01 26.94 12.59
CA GLY A 358 -2.43 25.61 12.42
C GLY A 358 -3.40 24.58 11.85
N VAL A 359 -2.98 23.32 11.85
CA VAL A 359 -3.81 22.19 11.40
C VAL A 359 -3.61 20.95 12.26
N ARG A 360 -4.71 20.22 12.48
CA ARG A 360 -4.71 18.84 12.96
C ARG A 360 -5.03 17.90 11.82
N LEU A 361 -4.14 16.96 11.54
CA LEU A 361 -4.26 15.98 10.47
C LEU A 361 -4.46 14.57 11.04
N TYR A 362 -5.54 13.91 10.62
CA TYR A 362 -5.75 12.49 10.81
C TYR A 362 -5.21 11.74 9.58
N SER A 363 -4.12 11.01 9.80
CA SER A 363 -3.36 10.32 8.75
C SER A 363 -3.45 8.82 8.94
N GLN A 364 -3.43 8.09 7.83
CA GLN A 364 -3.18 6.65 7.79
C GLN A 364 -1.79 6.34 7.20
N GLY A 365 -0.89 7.33 7.12
CA GLY A 365 0.49 7.16 6.68
C GLY A 365 1.28 6.19 7.58
N GLN A 366 2.51 5.86 7.19
CA GLN A 366 3.38 4.98 7.98
C GLN A 366 4.40 5.76 8.84
N GLY A 367 4.44 7.09 8.74
CA GLY A 367 5.36 7.95 9.50
C GLY A 367 4.76 9.31 9.85
N VAL A 368 4.12 9.42 11.01
CA VAL A 368 3.45 10.67 11.45
C VAL A 368 4.40 11.87 11.61
N TYR A 369 5.67 11.63 11.95
CA TYR A 369 6.66 12.69 12.09
C TYR A 369 7.05 13.27 10.73
N GLU A 370 7.18 12.41 9.71
CA GLU A 370 7.45 12.83 8.34
C GLU A 370 6.23 13.49 7.70
N ASP A 371 5.02 12.99 7.96
CA ASP A 371 3.78 13.67 7.58
C ASP A 371 3.74 15.09 8.19
N ARG A 372 4.06 15.23 9.48
CA ARG A 372 4.05 16.52 10.20
C ARG A 372 5.06 17.49 9.61
N ARG A 373 6.30 17.04 9.39
CA ARG A 373 7.39 17.86 8.82
C ARG A 373 7.02 18.39 7.44
N GLN A 374 6.53 17.51 6.57
CA GLN A 374 6.20 17.88 5.20
C GLN A 374 4.96 18.79 5.13
N VAL A 375 3.93 18.53 5.94
CA VAL A 375 2.76 19.41 6.03
C VAL A 375 3.12 20.78 6.57
N ALA A 376 3.96 20.87 7.61
CA ALA A 376 4.45 22.15 8.13
C ALA A 376 5.20 22.94 7.05
N SER A 377 6.08 22.26 6.30
CA SER A 377 6.82 22.85 5.17
C SER A 377 5.89 23.38 4.08
N LEU A 378 4.88 22.59 3.67
CA LEU A 378 3.89 22.98 2.65
C LEU A 378 3.06 24.20 3.07
N LEU A 379 2.73 24.30 4.36
CA LEU A 379 1.92 25.39 4.90
C LEU A 379 2.74 26.61 5.32
N GLY A 380 4.06 26.56 5.27
CA GLY A 380 4.93 27.63 5.79
C GLY A 380 4.74 27.84 7.30
N LEU A 381 4.44 26.77 8.05
CA LEU A 381 4.15 26.81 9.48
C LEU A 381 5.28 26.19 10.30
N PRO A 382 5.49 26.65 11.54
CA PRO A 382 6.37 25.94 12.46
C PRO A 382 5.73 24.61 12.92
N LEU A 383 6.55 23.63 13.30
CA LEU A 383 6.10 22.25 13.55
C LEU A 383 5.01 22.17 14.63
N GLU A 384 5.06 23.00 15.66
CA GLU A 384 4.08 23.08 16.76
C GLU A 384 2.68 23.49 16.30
N LYS A 385 2.54 24.12 15.13
CA LYS A 385 1.25 24.45 14.51
C LYS A 385 0.67 23.31 13.67
N VAL A 386 1.38 22.18 13.56
CA VAL A 386 0.93 21.00 12.84
C VAL A 386 0.90 19.81 13.79
N ARG A 387 -0.28 19.23 14.00
CA ARG A 387 -0.46 18.01 14.78
C ARG A 387 -0.92 16.88 13.88
N VAL A 388 -0.21 15.75 13.87
CA VAL A 388 -0.61 14.55 13.12
C VAL A 388 -1.04 13.47 14.09
N ILE A 389 -2.20 12.85 13.83
CA ILE A 389 -2.76 11.74 14.59
C ILE A 389 -2.81 10.53 13.67
N GLN A 390 -2.14 9.45 14.08
CA GLN A 390 -2.22 8.18 13.39
C GLN A 390 -3.59 7.54 13.63
N VAL A 391 -4.29 7.23 12.55
CA VAL A 391 -5.50 6.41 12.56
C VAL A 391 -5.14 5.00 12.11
N ALA A 392 -6.02 4.02 12.37
CA ALA A 392 -5.84 2.66 11.88
C ALA A 392 -5.53 2.64 10.38
N ASN A 393 -4.54 1.85 9.98
CA ASN A 393 -4.09 1.72 8.60
C ASN A 393 -4.48 0.34 8.06
N GLY A 394 -5.30 0.32 7.01
CA GLY A 394 -5.85 -0.85 6.32
C GLY A 394 -4.88 -1.57 5.39
N GLY A 395 -3.58 -1.44 5.66
CA GLY A 395 -2.47 -1.98 4.89
C GLY A 395 -1.72 -0.85 4.18
N GLY A 396 -0.40 -0.82 4.37
CA GLY A 396 0.51 0.06 3.63
C GLY A 396 1.57 -0.72 2.85
N PHE A 397 2.14 -1.76 3.47
CA PHE A 397 3.19 -2.61 2.86
C PHE A 397 4.40 -1.83 2.32
N GLY A 398 4.62 -0.59 2.79
CA GLY A 398 5.62 0.37 2.32
C GLY A 398 5.02 1.48 1.43
N GLY A 399 3.89 1.25 0.78
CA GLY A 399 3.30 2.18 -0.19
C GLY A 399 2.61 3.41 0.44
N LYS A 400 2.53 3.47 1.77
CA LYS A 400 1.99 4.64 2.51
C LYS A 400 3.06 5.34 3.34
N GLU A 401 4.34 5.18 2.99
CA GLU A 401 5.44 5.94 3.60
C GLU A 401 5.50 7.37 3.06
N ASP A 402 5.41 7.54 1.74
CA ASP A 402 5.31 8.87 1.13
C ASP A 402 3.93 9.50 1.36
N ILE A 403 3.90 10.84 1.40
CA ILE A 403 2.65 11.57 1.49
C ILE A 403 1.87 11.47 0.17
N THR A 404 0.55 11.34 0.27
CA THR A 404 -0.36 11.35 -0.88
C THR A 404 -1.47 12.39 -0.68
N THR A 405 -2.39 12.09 0.23
CA THR A 405 -3.57 12.93 0.53
C THR A 405 -3.34 13.92 1.67
N GLN A 406 -2.29 13.72 2.48
CA GLN A 406 -2.00 14.46 3.70
C GLN A 406 -1.84 15.97 3.43
N GLY A 407 -0.91 16.32 2.54
CA GLY A 407 -0.62 17.72 2.18
C GLY A 407 -1.82 18.43 1.56
N HIS A 408 -2.57 17.74 0.69
CA HIS A 408 -3.77 18.26 0.06
C HIS A 408 -4.88 18.57 1.08
N ALA A 409 -5.19 17.61 1.97
CA ALA A 409 -6.21 17.81 3.00
C ALA A 409 -5.83 18.97 3.93
N ALA A 410 -4.56 19.03 4.37
CA ALA A 410 -4.04 20.08 5.23
C ALA A 410 -4.11 21.46 4.58
N LEU A 411 -3.66 21.59 3.32
CA LEU A 411 -3.73 22.83 2.54
C LEU A 411 -5.17 23.33 2.41
N PHE A 412 -6.09 22.45 2.00
CA PHE A 412 -7.48 22.84 1.80
C PHE A 412 -8.14 23.25 3.11
N ALA A 413 -7.89 22.50 4.20
CA ALA A 413 -8.46 22.81 5.51
C ALA A 413 -7.93 24.13 6.06
N PHE A 414 -6.62 24.37 5.93
CA PHE A 414 -5.97 25.60 6.37
C PHE A 414 -6.50 26.84 5.63
N LEU A 415 -6.63 26.76 4.31
CA LEU A 415 -7.09 27.91 3.52
C LEU A 415 -8.60 28.15 3.58
N LEU A 416 -9.40 27.11 3.83
CA LEU A 416 -10.87 27.23 3.93
C LEU A 416 -11.35 27.49 5.35
N GLN A 417 -10.52 27.23 6.36
CA GLN A 417 -10.93 27.20 7.75
C GLN A 417 -12.17 26.28 7.95
N LYS A 418 -12.14 25.10 7.30
CA LYS A 418 -13.14 24.04 7.43
C LYS A 418 -12.45 22.67 7.51
N PRO A 419 -13.01 21.67 8.21
CA PRO A 419 -12.51 20.30 8.12
C PRO A 419 -12.61 19.78 6.68
N VAL A 420 -11.55 19.16 6.16
CA VAL A 420 -11.50 18.64 4.79
C VAL A 420 -11.08 17.18 4.79
N ARG A 421 -11.84 16.34 4.08
CA ARG A 421 -11.42 14.97 3.74
C ARG A 421 -10.98 14.89 2.29
N VAL A 422 -9.75 14.45 2.03
CA VAL A 422 -9.30 14.05 0.70
C VAL A 422 -9.18 12.53 0.67
N ARG A 423 -9.76 11.87 -0.34
CA ARG A 423 -9.72 10.41 -0.49
C ARG A 423 -9.55 10.02 -1.95
N LEU A 424 -8.58 9.14 -2.20
CA LEU A 424 -8.36 8.57 -3.52
C LEU A 424 -9.36 7.46 -3.80
N SER A 425 -9.83 7.37 -5.03
CA SER A 425 -10.44 6.16 -5.59
C SER A 425 -9.37 5.12 -5.87
N ARG A 426 -9.77 3.87 -6.15
CA ARG A 426 -8.84 2.78 -6.48
C ARG A 426 -7.90 3.09 -7.66
N PRO A 427 -8.37 3.64 -8.81
CA PRO A 427 -7.46 4.04 -9.89
C PRO A 427 -6.50 5.17 -9.48
N GLU A 428 -6.98 6.17 -8.74
CA GLU A 428 -6.15 7.27 -8.24
C GLU A 428 -5.09 6.78 -7.25
N SER A 429 -5.46 5.84 -6.37
CA SER A 429 -4.55 5.15 -5.45
C SER A 429 -3.41 4.46 -6.21
N ILE A 430 -3.74 3.54 -7.12
CA ILE A 430 -2.75 2.82 -7.94
C ILE A 430 -1.88 3.81 -8.73
N ARG A 431 -2.43 4.93 -9.18
CA ARG A 431 -1.69 5.96 -9.91
C ARG A 431 -0.70 6.74 -9.03
N MET A 432 -1.07 7.07 -7.80
CA MET A 432 -0.33 8.04 -7.00
C MET A 432 0.73 7.43 -6.11
N HIS A 433 0.42 6.35 -5.37
CA HIS A 433 1.39 5.83 -4.39
C HIS A 433 2.57 5.11 -5.07
N PRO A 434 3.75 5.08 -4.41
CA PRO A 434 4.94 4.49 -5.00
C PRO A 434 4.80 2.98 -5.25
N LYS A 435 5.48 2.43 -6.24
CA LYS A 435 5.52 1.00 -6.57
C LYS A 435 6.82 0.35 -6.11
N ARG A 436 6.94 -0.97 -6.19
CA ARG A 436 8.27 -1.61 -6.07
C ARG A 436 9.11 -1.29 -7.31
N HIS A 437 10.35 -0.88 -7.08
CA HIS A 437 11.38 -0.74 -8.10
C HIS A 437 11.56 -2.03 -8.91
N PRO A 438 11.30 -2.03 -10.23
CA PRO A 438 11.79 -3.07 -11.10
C PRO A 438 13.32 -2.93 -11.24
N LEU A 439 14.02 -4.06 -11.18
CA LEU A 439 15.48 -4.13 -11.31
C LEU A 439 15.84 -4.99 -12.52
N LEU A 440 16.91 -4.62 -13.19
CA LEU A 440 17.68 -5.48 -14.08
C LEU A 440 19.03 -5.74 -13.40
N MET A 441 19.40 -7.01 -13.32
CA MET A 441 20.50 -7.47 -12.50
C MET A 441 21.34 -8.47 -13.29
N GLU A 442 22.57 -8.12 -13.58
CA GLU A 442 23.57 -9.05 -14.13
C GLU A 442 24.38 -9.62 -12.96
N TYR A 443 24.39 -10.95 -12.83
CA TYR A 443 25.10 -11.67 -11.78
C TYR A 443 26.11 -12.63 -12.38
N ALA A 444 27.25 -12.77 -11.71
CA ALA A 444 28.17 -13.88 -11.89
C ALA A 444 28.64 -14.36 -10.50
N LEU A 445 28.42 -15.64 -10.20
CA LEU A 445 28.72 -16.29 -8.92
C LEU A 445 29.61 -17.51 -9.17
N GLY A 446 30.73 -17.58 -8.46
CA GLY A 446 31.69 -18.69 -8.54
C GLY A 446 31.65 -19.60 -7.31
N CYS A 447 31.97 -20.88 -7.50
CA CYS A 447 32.35 -21.80 -6.43
C CYS A 447 33.52 -22.73 -6.84
N ASP A 448 34.15 -23.32 -5.84
CA ASP A 448 35.19 -24.34 -6.02
C ASP A 448 34.60 -25.75 -6.30
N GLY A 449 35.48 -26.74 -6.42
CA GLY A 449 35.09 -28.13 -6.72
C GLY A 449 34.28 -28.80 -5.61
N GLN A 450 34.30 -28.24 -4.41
CA GLN A 450 33.58 -28.69 -3.22
C GLN A 450 32.26 -27.94 -3.03
N GLY A 451 31.96 -26.96 -3.90
CA GLY A 451 30.76 -26.16 -3.83
C GLY A 451 30.85 -24.99 -2.84
N MET A 452 32.04 -24.60 -2.39
CA MET A 452 32.21 -23.40 -1.57
C MET A 452 32.27 -22.15 -2.44
N LEU A 453 31.46 -21.14 -2.12
CA LEU A 453 31.41 -19.88 -2.87
C LEU A 453 32.74 -19.15 -2.78
N THR A 454 33.17 -18.59 -3.91
CA THR A 454 34.47 -17.91 -4.06
C THR A 454 34.31 -16.41 -4.29
N ALA A 455 33.51 -16.03 -5.29
CA ALA A 455 33.34 -14.64 -5.69
C ALA A 455 31.94 -14.34 -6.25
N LEU A 456 31.48 -13.10 -6.04
CA LEU A 456 30.25 -12.53 -6.60
C LEU A 456 30.54 -11.22 -7.31
N ARG A 457 30.17 -11.14 -8.58
CA ARG A 457 30.03 -9.89 -9.32
C ARG A 457 28.55 -9.62 -9.58
N ALA A 458 28.10 -8.42 -9.22
CA ALA A 458 26.72 -8.01 -9.47
C ALA A 458 26.66 -6.58 -10.03
N ARG A 459 25.88 -6.38 -11.10
CA ARG A 459 25.56 -5.06 -11.69
C ARG A 459 24.05 -4.91 -11.71
N LEU A 460 23.55 -3.93 -10.98
CA LEU A 460 22.12 -3.69 -10.80
C LEU A 460 21.78 -2.30 -11.31
N ILE A 461 20.67 -2.19 -12.01
CA ILE A 461 20.04 -0.92 -12.34
C ILE A 461 18.56 -1.01 -11.98
N GLY A 462 18.06 -0.02 -11.24
CA GLY A 462 16.69 0.03 -10.79
C GLY A 462 16.00 1.32 -11.21
N ASP A 463 14.77 1.17 -11.70
CA ASP A 463 13.88 2.28 -12.03
C ASP A 463 13.22 2.80 -10.74
N THR A 464 13.45 4.07 -10.40
CA THR A 464 12.79 4.73 -9.26
C THR A 464 11.53 5.52 -9.64
N GLY A 465 11.11 5.46 -10.91
CA GLY A 465 10.07 6.30 -11.45
C GLY A 465 10.47 7.76 -11.47
N ALA A 466 9.47 8.65 -11.43
CA ALA A 466 9.68 10.08 -11.58
C ALA A 466 10.26 10.82 -10.38
N TYR A 467 10.21 10.24 -9.18
CA TYR A 467 10.57 10.90 -7.92
C TYR A 467 11.38 9.97 -7.03
N ALA A 468 12.24 10.54 -6.19
CA ALA A 468 13.23 9.76 -5.46
C ALA A 468 12.57 8.82 -4.45
N SER A 469 11.55 9.30 -3.73
CA SER A 469 11.00 8.60 -2.55
C SER A 469 12.16 8.11 -1.67
N VAL A 470 12.30 6.79 -1.52
CA VAL A 470 13.38 6.09 -0.83
C VAL A 470 14.20 5.21 -1.78
N GLY A 471 14.18 5.46 -3.08
CA GLY A 471 14.83 4.66 -4.11
C GLY A 471 16.33 4.47 -3.91
N THR A 472 17.05 5.52 -3.50
CA THR A 472 18.46 5.47 -3.09
C THR A 472 18.70 4.36 -2.06
N LYS A 473 17.90 4.36 -1.00
CA LYS A 473 17.99 3.38 0.08
C LYS A 473 17.55 1.98 -0.35
N VAL A 474 16.59 1.87 -1.28
CA VAL A 474 16.18 0.56 -1.82
C VAL A 474 17.31 -0.09 -2.61
N LEU A 475 17.99 0.64 -3.50
CA LEU A 475 19.11 0.09 -4.27
C LEU A 475 20.37 -0.10 -3.41
N GLU A 476 20.62 0.78 -2.45
CA GLU A 476 21.67 0.56 -1.44
C GLU A 476 21.42 -0.75 -0.67
N ARG A 477 20.17 -1.01 -0.24
CA ARG A 477 19.82 -2.25 0.45
C ARG A 477 19.91 -3.47 -0.48
N ALA A 478 19.53 -3.34 -1.75
CA ALA A 478 19.72 -4.38 -2.75
C ALA A 478 21.21 -4.74 -2.91
N ALA A 479 22.09 -3.74 -3.05
CA ALA A 479 23.53 -3.96 -3.12
C ALA A 479 24.07 -4.65 -1.86
N GLY A 480 23.69 -4.17 -0.67
CA GLY A 480 24.13 -4.74 0.61
C GLY A 480 23.69 -6.20 0.85
N HIS A 481 22.60 -6.64 0.22
CA HIS A 481 22.06 -8.00 0.35
C HIS A 481 22.24 -8.84 -0.92
N ALA A 482 23.05 -8.39 -1.88
CA ALA A 482 23.21 -9.09 -3.15
C ALA A 482 23.85 -10.49 -3.02
N SER A 483 24.61 -10.75 -1.95
CA SER A 483 25.08 -12.11 -1.62
C SER A 483 24.07 -12.98 -0.89
N GLY A 484 22.84 -12.49 -0.64
CA GLY A 484 21.80 -13.20 0.09
C GLY A 484 22.24 -13.59 1.51
N ALA A 485 21.86 -14.80 1.92
CA ALA A 485 22.20 -15.36 3.23
C ALA A 485 23.55 -16.10 3.24
N TYR A 486 24.41 -15.88 2.25
CA TYR A 486 25.65 -16.63 2.06
C TYR A 486 26.88 -15.81 2.36
N HIS A 487 27.92 -16.52 2.80
CA HIS A 487 29.27 -15.98 2.82
C HIS A 487 29.91 -16.14 1.45
N VAL A 488 30.30 -15.02 0.85
CA VAL A 488 31.05 -14.99 -0.40
C VAL A 488 32.37 -14.26 -0.15
N PRO A 489 33.54 -14.92 -0.23
CA PRO A 489 34.84 -14.36 0.14
C PRO A 489 35.26 -13.11 -0.63
N ALA A 490 34.87 -12.95 -1.90
CA ALA A 490 35.09 -11.74 -2.69
C ALA A 490 33.81 -11.21 -3.34
N ALA A 491 33.62 -9.90 -3.36
CA ALA A 491 32.42 -9.28 -3.92
C ALA A 491 32.73 -7.94 -4.60
N ASP A 492 32.19 -7.74 -5.81
CA ASP A 492 32.19 -6.48 -6.55
C ASP A 492 30.79 -6.18 -7.07
N ILE A 493 30.11 -5.27 -6.39
CA ILE A 493 28.68 -5.02 -6.51
C ILE A 493 28.50 -3.54 -6.84
N GLU A 494 27.73 -3.24 -7.88
CA GLU A 494 27.32 -1.88 -8.23
C GLU A 494 25.81 -1.85 -8.42
N ALA A 495 25.13 -0.91 -7.78
CA ALA A 495 23.70 -0.68 -7.94
C ALA A 495 23.42 0.78 -8.30
N LYS A 496 22.74 1.00 -9.42
CA LYS A 496 22.36 2.33 -9.93
C LYS A 496 20.87 2.58 -9.76
N THR A 497 20.51 3.74 -9.23
CA THR A 497 19.13 4.21 -9.10
C THR A 497 18.86 5.24 -10.18
N VAL A 498 17.86 5.00 -11.04
CA VAL A 498 17.60 5.83 -12.22
C VAL A 498 16.16 6.35 -12.24
N TYR A 499 16.02 7.65 -12.47
CA TYR A 499 14.74 8.31 -12.73
C TYR A 499 14.20 7.99 -14.13
N THR A 500 12.91 7.76 -14.21
CA THR A 500 12.14 7.59 -15.45
C THR A 500 10.84 8.40 -15.37
N ASN A 501 10.01 8.40 -16.40
CA ASN A 501 8.66 8.96 -16.38
C ASN A 501 7.59 7.95 -15.96
N ASN A 502 8.00 6.76 -15.48
CA ASN A 502 7.07 5.79 -14.91
C ASN A 502 6.47 6.32 -13.59
N LEU A 503 5.49 5.59 -13.06
CA LEU A 503 4.97 5.90 -11.72
C LEU A 503 6.10 5.83 -10.70
N PRO A 504 6.11 6.70 -9.67
CA PRO A 504 7.14 6.69 -8.64
C PRO A 504 7.30 5.31 -8.01
N CYS A 505 8.52 4.94 -7.67
CA CYS A 505 8.81 3.73 -6.90
C CYS A 505 9.36 4.09 -5.52
N GLY A 506 9.03 3.29 -4.53
CA GLY A 506 9.34 3.54 -3.12
C GLY A 506 9.40 2.25 -2.32
N ALA A 507 9.17 2.37 -1.01
CA ALA A 507 9.24 1.21 -0.13
C ALA A 507 8.19 0.15 -0.51
N MET A 508 8.60 -1.12 -0.57
CA MET A 508 7.69 -2.26 -0.56
C MET A 508 8.30 -3.39 0.27
N ARG A 509 7.50 -4.06 1.11
CA ARG A 509 7.95 -5.17 2.01
C ARG A 509 9.00 -6.07 1.34
N GLY A 510 10.19 -6.15 1.93
CA GLY A 510 11.39 -6.77 1.36
C GLY A 510 12.47 -5.76 0.97
N PHE A 511 12.07 -4.58 0.46
CA PHE A 511 12.92 -3.38 0.30
C PHE A 511 14.25 -3.66 -0.43
N GLY A 512 14.17 -3.99 -1.73
CA GLY A 512 15.32 -4.30 -2.58
C GLY A 512 15.82 -5.76 -2.44
N VAL A 513 15.69 -6.35 -1.25
CA VAL A 513 16.21 -7.71 -0.97
C VAL A 513 15.54 -8.78 -1.81
N ASN A 514 14.21 -8.76 -1.95
CA ASN A 514 13.49 -9.77 -2.74
C ASN A 514 14.00 -9.85 -4.18
N GLN A 515 14.36 -8.72 -4.78
CA GLN A 515 14.87 -8.68 -6.15
C GLN A 515 16.22 -9.39 -6.26
N VAL A 516 17.16 -9.06 -5.39
CA VAL A 516 18.49 -9.67 -5.41
C VAL A 516 18.50 -11.11 -4.93
N THR A 517 17.61 -11.50 -4.02
CA THR A 517 17.42 -12.90 -3.63
C THR A 517 16.98 -13.75 -4.82
N PHE A 518 16.11 -13.25 -5.70
CA PHE A 518 15.74 -13.98 -6.92
C PHE A 518 16.96 -14.25 -7.82
N ALA A 519 17.81 -13.25 -8.06
CA ALA A 519 19.02 -13.42 -8.87
C ALA A 519 20.02 -14.38 -8.18
N MET A 520 20.32 -14.14 -6.90
CA MET A 520 21.29 -14.93 -6.13
C MET A 520 20.86 -16.40 -6.02
N GLU A 521 19.60 -16.69 -5.65
CA GLU A 521 19.11 -18.08 -5.53
C GLU A 521 19.07 -18.81 -6.87
N SER A 522 18.81 -18.07 -7.97
CA SER A 522 18.89 -18.65 -9.31
C SER A 522 20.32 -19.05 -9.66
N CYS A 523 21.30 -18.19 -9.37
CA CYS A 523 22.71 -18.53 -9.55
C CYS A 523 23.15 -19.71 -8.68
N VAL A 524 22.70 -19.79 -7.42
CA VAL A 524 22.97 -20.92 -6.53
C VAL A 524 22.43 -22.22 -7.11
N ASP A 525 21.19 -22.23 -7.60
CA ASP A 525 20.61 -23.42 -8.23
C ASP A 525 21.33 -23.82 -9.52
N MET A 526 21.78 -22.86 -10.32
CA MET A 526 22.60 -23.11 -11.51
C MET A 526 23.97 -23.71 -11.15
N LEU A 527 24.61 -23.28 -10.05
CA LEU A 527 25.85 -23.88 -9.56
C LEU A 527 25.62 -25.30 -9.09
N CYS A 528 24.54 -25.55 -8.35
CA CYS A 528 24.17 -26.90 -7.91
C CYS A 528 23.98 -27.86 -9.09
N GLU A 529 23.29 -27.40 -10.14
CA GLU A 529 23.10 -28.19 -11.36
C GLU A 529 24.43 -28.48 -12.08
N LYS A 530 25.31 -27.48 -12.22
CA LYS A 530 26.61 -27.63 -12.88
C LYS A 530 27.56 -28.57 -12.14
N GLY A 531 27.63 -28.45 -10.81
CA GLY A 531 28.53 -29.24 -9.98
C GLY A 531 27.94 -30.55 -9.46
N GLY A 532 26.67 -30.83 -9.74
CA GLY A 532 25.97 -32.01 -9.20
C GLY A 532 25.81 -31.97 -7.68
N PHE A 533 25.73 -30.78 -7.08
CA PHE A 533 25.64 -30.60 -5.63
C PHE A 533 24.19 -30.80 -5.14
N ASP A 534 24.05 -31.34 -3.93
CA ASP A 534 22.76 -31.30 -3.24
C ASP A 534 22.38 -29.84 -2.91
N ARG A 535 21.15 -29.46 -3.30
CA ARG A 535 20.69 -28.06 -3.24
C ARG A 535 20.55 -27.54 -1.80
N TRP A 536 20.20 -28.42 -0.86
CA TRP A 536 20.07 -28.03 0.54
C TRP A 536 21.45 -27.92 1.18
N GLN A 537 22.31 -28.92 0.96
CA GLN A 537 23.63 -29.01 1.56
C GLN A 537 24.53 -27.87 1.08
N PHE A 538 24.50 -27.55 -0.21
CA PHE A 538 25.22 -26.39 -0.77
C PHE A 538 24.85 -25.09 -0.05
N ARG A 539 23.55 -24.85 0.20
CA ARG A 539 23.08 -23.64 0.90
C ARG A 539 23.52 -23.64 2.36
N TYR A 540 23.41 -24.78 3.03
CA TYR A 540 23.81 -24.94 4.43
C TYR A 540 25.32 -24.68 4.60
N ASP A 541 26.15 -25.23 3.71
CA ASP A 541 27.60 -25.10 3.79
C ASP A 541 28.09 -23.69 3.49
N ASN A 542 27.37 -22.94 2.66
CA ASN A 542 27.67 -21.55 2.30
C ASN A 542 26.96 -20.49 3.15
N ALA A 543 26.01 -20.89 4.01
CA ALA A 543 25.25 -19.97 4.84
C ALA A 543 26.16 -19.11 5.74
N LEU A 544 25.69 -17.91 6.06
CA LEU A 544 26.28 -17.07 7.10
C LEU A 544 26.18 -17.80 8.46
N CYS A 545 27.32 -17.92 9.13
CA CYS A 545 27.46 -18.43 10.48
C CYS A 545 28.42 -17.53 11.28
N ALA A 546 28.54 -17.75 12.59
CA ALA A 546 29.47 -16.99 13.42
C ALA A 546 30.88 -16.97 12.81
N GLY A 547 31.51 -15.80 12.75
CA GLY A 547 32.83 -15.60 12.16
C GLY A 547 32.85 -15.45 10.63
N ARG A 548 31.77 -15.80 9.92
CA ARG A 548 31.61 -15.46 8.50
C ARG A 548 31.08 -14.03 8.35
N MET A 549 31.19 -13.48 7.15
CA MET A 549 30.79 -12.10 6.88
C MET A 549 29.85 -11.94 5.69
N THR A 550 29.04 -10.88 5.76
CA THR A 550 28.19 -10.39 4.66
C THR A 550 29.04 -9.79 3.53
N ALA A 551 28.42 -9.49 2.38
CA ALA A 551 29.07 -8.77 1.28
C ALA A 551 29.65 -7.41 1.69
N THR A 552 29.01 -6.72 2.65
CA THR A 552 29.48 -5.43 3.20
C THR A 552 30.63 -5.57 4.20
N GLY A 553 31.06 -6.80 4.51
CA GLY A 553 32.17 -7.08 5.42
C GLY A 553 31.77 -7.14 6.90
N GLN A 554 30.47 -7.07 7.23
CA GLN A 554 30.02 -7.28 8.61
C GLN A 554 30.25 -8.74 9.00
N VAL A 555 31.10 -8.96 9.99
CA VAL A 555 31.33 -10.29 10.59
C VAL A 555 30.15 -10.61 11.51
N MET A 556 29.56 -11.78 11.33
CA MET A 556 28.39 -12.24 12.08
C MET A 556 28.80 -12.79 13.45
N GLY A 557 28.04 -12.42 14.48
CA GLY A 557 28.19 -12.93 15.84
C GLY A 557 27.55 -14.32 16.03
N ALA A 558 27.45 -14.76 17.28
CA ALA A 558 26.83 -16.04 17.65
C ALA A 558 25.31 -16.08 17.43
N ASP A 559 24.68 -14.93 17.19
CA ASP A 559 23.24 -14.72 17.02
C ASP A 559 22.72 -15.02 15.59
N VAL A 560 23.59 -15.41 14.65
CA VAL A 560 23.21 -15.73 13.27
C VAL A 560 22.66 -17.16 13.14
N GLY A 561 21.39 -17.29 12.78
CA GLY A 561 20.57 -18.45 13.16
C GLY A 561 20.48 -19.66 12.20
N VAL A 562 21.03 -19.67 10.99
CA VAL A 562 20.83 -20.84 10.09
C VAL A 562 21.62 -22.08 10.53
N ARG A 563 22.72 -21.89 11.29
CA ARG A 563 23.56 -22.97 11.83
C ARG A 563 23.76 -22.86 13.35
N ALA A 564 23.00 -21.99 14.02
CA ALA A 564 23.09 -21.77 15.46
C ALA A 564 22.38 -22.87 16.26
#